data_AF-A0A0T6AIH8-F1
#
_entry.id   AF-A0A0T6AIH8-F1
#
_cell.length_a   1.000
_cell.length_b   1.000
_cell.length_c   1.000
_cell.angle_alpha   90.00
_cell.angle_beta   90.00
_cell.angle_gamma   90.00
#
_symmetry.space_group_name_H-M   'P 1'
#
loop_
_entity.id
_entity.type
_entity.pdbx_description
1 polymer ?
#
loop_
_entity_poly.entity_id
_entity_poly.type
_entity_poly.pdbx_seq_one_letter_code
_entity_poly.pdbx_strand_id
1 'polypeptide(L)' 'MPLSGVQGALRGLELDGLVAARSLGRTRVFQLNPRYFASAALSEFLRRLVEPEADLRDRVAALRRRPRRTGKPL' A
#
# COMPACT_ATOMS: atom_id res chain seq x y z
N MET A 1 -9.10 -4.51 11.83
CA MET A 1 -9.72 -5.00 10.58
C MET A 1 -9.32 -6.45 10.36
N PRO A 2 -10.25 -7.38 10.12
CA PRO A 2 -9.92 -8.76 9.79
C PRO A 2 -9.24 -8.85 8.41
N LEU A 3 -8.29 -9.77 8.26
CA LEU A 3 -7.50 -9.95 7.04
C LEU A 3 -8.39 -10.23 5.80
N SER A 4 -9.43 -11.04 5.98
CA SER A 4 -10.39 -11.39 4.92
C SER A 4 -11.11 -10.16 4.35
N GLY A 5 -11.49 -9.21 5.22
CA GLY A 5 -12.13 -7.95 4.80
C GLY A 5 -11.20 -7.08 3.96
N VAL A 6 -9.93 -6.97 4.37
CA VAL A 6 -8.91 -6.21 3.61
C VAL A 6 -8.64 -6.88 2.25
N GLN A 7 -8.56 -8.21 2.21
CA GLN A 7 -8.37 -8.96 0.97
C GLN A 7 -9.56 -8.80 0.01
N GLY A 8 -10.78 -8.77 0.53
CA GLY A 8 -11.99 -8.49 -0.25
C GLY A 8 -11.97 -7.09 -0.87
N ALA A 9 -11.64 -6.07 -0.06
CA ALA A 9 -11.52 -4.70 -0.53
C ALA A 9 -10.44 -4.53 -1.61
N LEU A 10 -9.26 -5.14 -1.42
CA LEU A 10 -8.19 -5.12 -2.42
C LEU A 10 -8.60 -5.80 -3.74
N ARG A 11 -9.40 -6.86 -3.67
CA ARG A 11 -9.93 -7.52 -4.86
C ARG A 11 -10.89 -6.62 -5.64
N GLY A 12 -11.76 -5.89 -4.94
CA GLY A 12 -12.66 -4.90 -5.57
C GLY A 12 -11.85 -3.80 -6.27
N LEU A 13 -10.89 -3.20 -5.57
CA LEU A 13 -10.04 -2.15 -6.14
C LEU A 13 -9.20 -2.61 -7.33
N GLU A 14 -8.79 -3.89 -7.36
CA GLU A 14 -8.07 -4.47 -8.48
C GLU A 14 -9.00 -4.67 -9.71
N LEU A 15 -10.24 -5.11 -9.48
CA LEU A 15 -11.25 -5.23 -10.54
C LEU A 15 -11.63 -3.87 -11.15
N ASP A 16 -11.72 -2.83 -10.32
CA ASP A 16 -11.99 -1.46 -10.75
C ASP A 16 -10.77 -0.80 -11.44
N GLY A 17 -9.63 -1.49 -11.49
CA GLY A 17 -8.40 -1.00 -12.10
C GLY A 17 -7.69 0.11 -11.31
N LEU A 18 -8.13 0.38 -10.07
CA LEU A 18 -7.57 1.38 -9.16
C LEU A 18 -6.21 0.95 -8.60
N VAL A 19 -6.05 -0.33 -8.29
CA VAL A 19 -4.79 -0.93 -7.86
C VAL A 19 -4.35 -2.03 -8.82
N ALA A 20 -3.04 -2.25 -8.89
CA ALA A 20 -2.44 -3.38 -9.58
C ALA A 20 -1.70 -4.24 -8.56
N ALA A 21 -1.85 -5.56 -8.64
CA ALA A 21 -1.08 -6.49 -7.84
C ALA A 21 0.09 -7.09 -8.62
N ARG A 22 1.16 -7.43 -7.90
CA ARG A 22 2.24 -8.30 -8.36
C ARG A 22 2.49 -9.40 -7.35
N SER A 23 2.72 -10.62 -7.82
CA SER A 23 3.10 -11.73 -6.96
C SER A 23 4.61 -11.75 -6.72
N LEU A 24 5.01 -11.78 -5.46
CA LEU A 24 6.38 -11.99 -5.01
C LEU A 24 6.41 -13.27 -4.16
N GLY A 25 6.65 -14.41 -4.81
CA GLY A 25 6.53 -15.72 -4.19
C GLY A 25 5.10 -15.98 -3.72
N ARG A 26 4.91 -16.21 -2.42
CA ARG A 26 3.59 -16.43 -1.79
C ARG A 26 2.89 -15.12 -1.39
N THR A 27 3.53 -13.97 -1.56
CA THR A 27 3.02 -12.66 -1.15
C THR A 27 2.51 -11.89 -2.36
N ARG A 28 1.28 -11.37 -2.30
CA ARG A 28 0.79 -10.39 -3.29
C ARG A 28 1.07 -8.98 -2.77
N VAL A 29 1.76 -8.19 -3.57
CA VAL A 29 2.04 -6.78 -3.29
C VAL A 29 1.15 -5.93 -4.19
N PHE A 30 0.47 -4.96 -3.61
CA PHE A 30 -0.44 -4.06 -4.31
C PHE A 30 0.18 -2.66 -4.40
N GLN A 31 -0.10 -1.99 -5.51
CA GLN A 31 0.26 -0.59 -5.76
C GLN A 31 -0.89 0.13 -6.45
N LEU A 32 -0.96 1.45 -6.35
CA LEU A 32 -1.86 2.23 -7.20
C LEU A 32 -1.53 1.94 -8.67
N ASN A 33 -2.56 1.77 -9.50
CA ASN A 33 -2.36 1.48 -10.91
C ASN A 33 -1.91 2.76 -11.65
N PRO A 34 -0.67 2.83 -12.18
CA PRO A 34 -0.21 4.02 -12.89
C PRO A 34 -0.98 4.26 -14.19
N ARG A 35 -1.66 3.24 -14.72
CA ARG A 35 -2.48 3.33 -15.94
C ARG A 35 -3.93 3.75 -15.67
N TYR A 36 -4.30 3.98 -14.42
CA TYR A 36 -5.63 4.52 -14.10
C TYR A 36 -5.78 5.92 -14.71
N PHE A 37 -6.93 6.20 -15.33
CA PHE A 37 -7.12 7.41 -16.15
C PHE A 37 -6.87 8.72 -15.39
N ALA A 38 -7.12 8.73 -14.08
CA ALA A 38 -6.90 9.87 -13.20
C ALA A 38 -5.81 9.61 -12.14
N SER A 39 -4.79 8.83 -12.48
CA SER A 39 -3.74 8.42 -11.53
C SER A 39 -3.05 9.60 -10.83
N ALA A 40 -2.79 10.70 -11.56
CA ALA A 40 -2.20 11.92 -11.02
C ALA A 40 -3.11 12.61 -10.00
N ALA A 41 -4.37 12.88 -10.38
CA ALA A 41 -5.34 13.54 -9.52
C ALA A 41 -5.67 12.70 -8.27
N LEU A 42 -5.81 11.39 -8.43
CA LEU A 42 -6.01 10.47 -7.31
C LEU A 42 -4.83 10.50 -6.35
N SER A 43 -3.60 10.47 -6.88
CA SER A 43 -2.38 10.50 -6.05
C SER A 43 -2.27 11.80 -5.26
N GLU A 44 -2.64 12.93 -5.87
CA GLU A 44 -2.68 14.22 -5.18
C GLU A 44 -3.74 14.24 -4.08
N PHE A 45 -4.95 13.76 -4.37
CA PHE A 45 -6.04 13.67 -3.40
C PHE A 45 -5.66 12.81 -2.20
N LEU A 46 -5.12 11.62 -2.44
CA LEU A 46 -4.64 10.74 -1.38
C LEU A 46 -3.53 11.40 -0.56
N ARG A 47 -2.61 12.14 -1.18
CA ARG A 47 -1.55 12.87 -0.46
C ARG A 47 -2.15 13.89 0.50
N ARG A 48 -3.14 14.67 0.05
CA ARG A 48 -3.85 15.67 0.87
C ARG A 48 -4.60 15.04 2.04
N LEU A 49 -5.23 13.88 1.85
CA LEU A 49 -5.92 13.17 2.93
C LEU A 49 -5.00 12.77 4.07
N VAL A 50 -3.75 12.42 3.77
CA VAL A 50 -2.76 12.00 4.79
C VAL A 50 -2.03 13.20 5.41
N GLU A 51 -2.17 14.42 4.86
CA GLU A 51 -1.54 15.66 5.38
C GLU A 51 -1.82 15.94 6.86
N PRO A 52 -3.08 15.85 7.35
CA PRO A 52 -3.38 16.04 8.76
C PRO A 52 -2.91 14.88 9.66
N GLU A 53 -2.43 13.76 9.11
CA GLU A 53 -2.05 12.56 9.88
C GLU A 53 -0.53 12.41 9.99
N ALA A 54 0.16 13.44 10.48
CA ALA A 54 1.62 13.45 10.65
C ALA A 54 2.13 12.24 11.46
N ASP A 55 1.47 11.92 12.58
CA ASP A 55 1.83 10.77 13.41
C ASP A 55 1.68 9.42 12.69
N LEU A 56 0.69 9.30 11.79
CA LEU A 56 0.55 8.08 10.99
C LEU A 56 1.64 8.01 9.93
N ARG A 57 1.94 9.14 9.27
CA ARG A 57 3.04 9.22 8.29
C ARG A 57 4.36 8.79 8.92
N ASP A 58 4.69 9.28 10.10
CA ASP A 58 5.92 8.96 10.80
C ASP A 58 5.98 7.49 11.23
N ARG A 59 4.88 6.96 11.77
CA ARG A 59 4.78 5.53 12.10
C ARG A 59 4.95 4.65 10.88
N VAL A 60 4.33 4.99 9.75
CA VAL A 60 4.44 4.24 8.49
C VAL A 60 5.83 4.37 7.88
N ALA A 61 6.46 5.54 7.97
CA ALA A 61 7.84 5.75 7.52
C ALA A 61 8.85 4.94 8.36
N ALA A 62 8.59 4.79 9.66
CA ALA A 62 9.38 3.99 10.58
C ALA A 62 9.20 2.46 10.38
N LEU A 63 8.16 2.01 9.69
CA LEU A 63 7.98 0.58 9.38
C LEU A 63 9.12 0.11 8.47
N ARG A 64 9.91 -0.87 8.95
CA ARG A 64 11.02 -1.45 8.20
C ARG A 64 10.51 -2.15 6.93
N ARG A 65 10.89 -1.62 5.78
CA ARG A 65 10.55 -2.19 4.45
C ARG A 65 11.42 -3.37 4.03
N ARG A 66 12.56 -3.59 4.71
CA ARG A 66 13.49 -4.69 4.43
C ARG A 66 13.71 -5.55 5.68
N PRO A 67 13.62 -6.88 5.59
CA PRO A 67 13.99 -7.78 6.68
C PRO A 67 15.43 -7.51 7.16
N ARG A 68 15.69 -7.62 8.47
CA ARG A 68 17.09 -7.66 8.95
C ARG A 68 17.76 -8.84 8.25
N ARG A 69 18.95 -8.62 7.68
CA ARG A 69 19.80 -9.71 7.19
C ARG A 69 20.04 -10.66 8.35
N THR A 70 19.78 -11.95 8.15
CA THR A 70 19.93 -13.01 9.16
C THR A 70 21.28 -12.84 9.87
N GLY A 71 21.27 -12.75 11.21
CA GLY A 71 22.49 -12.69 12.04
C GLY A 71 22.90 -11.33 12.63
N LYS A 72 22.12 -10.25 12.48
CA LYS A 72 22.43 -8.99 13.22
C LYS A 72 21.91 -9.05 14.67
N PRO A 73 22.78 -8.87 15.70
CA PRO A 73 22.34 -8.75 17.09
C PRO A 73 21.45 -7.50 17.28
N LEU A 74 20.59 -7.55 18.31
CA LEU A 74 19.48 -6.61 18.51
C LEU A 74 19.94 -5.17 18.66
#